data_AF-A0A106QD02-F1
#
_entry.id   AF-A0A106QD02-F1
#
_cell.length_a   1.000
_cell.length_b   1.000
_cell.length_c   1.000
_cell.angle_alpha   90.00
_cell.angle_beta   90.00
_cell.angle_gamma   90.00
#
_symmetry.space_group_name_H-M   'P 1'
#
loop_
_entity.id
_entity.type
_entity.pdbx_description
1 polymer ?
#
loop_
_entity_poly.entity_id
_entity_poly.type
_entity_poly.pdbx_seq_one_letter_code
_entity_poly.pdbx_strand_id
1 'polypeptide(L)'
;MAKLKPIDFKFSAAAGEPLVFRSDVTVSDSNGEFALTIPDVLEEVSNQVLQSHGKVYGVTVSRPRTNLRVEGAVLDSCKRFIEHVAKDFLRCDVTEELVIVYGVNNKVAYVKDDAGQLYENGYACRDQYGTGTARWHGKLSATTGTSHYQVGMAARVFKKLTYSRSSGQSVKYERVDGDDTQPWLSRLNGFVGLTLSSGEPRALDSMSQMPYTEDAARFFYNNMMALCQLADRIDAFFGDRAVLQKAIEGQAPLMLPAAA
;
A
#
# COMPACT_ATOMS: atom_id res chain seq x y z
N MET A 1 -3.45 -13.79 -48.84
CA MET A 1 -3.26 -12.57 -48.01
C MET A 1 -1.81 -12.18 -48.07
N ALA A 2 -1.50 -11.03 -48.66
CA ALA A 2 -0.17 -10.45 -48.58
C ALA A 2 0.15 -10.03 -47.14
N LYS A 3 1.35 -10.34 -46.65
CA LYS A 3 1.84 -9.89 -45.34
C LYS A 3 2.63 -8.59 -45.52
N LEU A 4 2.30 -7.58 -44.73
CA LEU A 4 3.02 -6.31 -44.66
C LEU A 4 3.95 -6.27 -43.46
N LYS A 5 4.79 -5.23 -43.38
CA LYS A 5 5.65 -4.99 -42.22
C LYS A 5 4.76 -4.84 -40.96
N PRO A 6 5.03 -5.60 -39.89
CA PRO A 6 4.30 -5.45 -38.62
C PRO A 6 4.44 -4.05 -38.04
N ILE A 7 3.44 -3.65 -37.25
CA ILE A 7 3.39 -2.35 -36.57
C ILE A 7 3.52 -2.57 -35.07
N ASP A 8 4.42 -1.84 -34.43
CA ASP A 8 4.54 -1.83 -32.97
C ASP A 8 3.66 -0.73 -32.39
N PHE A 9 2.76 -1.11 -31.48
CA PHE A 9 1.94 -0.18 -30.71
C PHE A 9 2.49 -0.06 -29.30
N LYS A 10 2.60 1.17 -28.81
CA LYS A 10 3.07 1.49 -27.46
C LYS A 10 2.19 2.58 -26.86
N PHE A 11 1.48 2.24 -25.80
CA PHE A 11 0.64 3.16 -25.04
C PHE A 11 1.04 3.11 -23.57
N SER A 12 0.75 4.17 -22.83
CA SER A 12 1.05 4.25 -21.39
C SER A 12 -0.14 4.81 -20.64
N ALA A 13 -0.59 4.11 -19.60
CA ALA A 13 -1.63 4.61 -18.70
C ALA A 13 -1.07 5.71 -17.78
N ALA A 14 -1.96 6.50 -17.18
CA ALA A 14 -1.60 7.46 -16.13
C ALA A 14 -0.91 6.80 -14.92
N ALA A 15 -1.22 5.52 -14.67
CA ALA A 15 -0.57 4.70 -13.65
C ALA A 15 0.84 4.20 -14.02
N GLY A 16 1.33 4.50 -15.23
CA GLY A 16 2.66 4.14 -15.72
C GLY A 16 2.77 2.74 -16.34
N GLU A 17 1.70 1.94 -16.33
CA GLU A 17 1.68 0.63 -16.99
C GLU A 17 1.62 0.78 -18.52
N PRO A 18 2.53 0.11 -19.25
CA PRO A 18 2.54 0.19 -20.70
C PRO A 18 1.69 -0.92 -21.33
N LEU A 19 0.88 -0.55 -22.33
CA LEU A 19 0.30 -1.51 -23.26
C LEU A 19 1.18 -1.52 -24.51
N VAL A 20 1.98 -2.58 -24.65
CA VAL A 20 2.89 -2.78 -25.78
C VAL A 20 2.55 -4.08 -26.46
N PHE A 21 2.30 -4.01 -27.77
CA PHE A 21 2.11 -5.20 -28.58
C PHE A 21 2.53 -4.94 -30.02
N ARG A 22 2.86 -6.02 -30.70
CA ARG A 22 3.20 -6.02 -32.13
C ARG A 22 2.02 -6.56 -32.91
N SER A 23 1.50 -5.76 -33.83
CA SER A 23 0.38 -6.11 -34.69
C SER A 23 0.88 -6.62 -36.03
N ASP A 24 0.48 -7.83 -36.37
CA ASP A 24 0.68 -8.40 -37.70
C ASP A 24 -0.31 -7.74 -38.67
N VAL A 25 0.20 -7.28 -39.80
CA VAL A 25 -0.59 -6.59 -40.82
C VAL A 25 -0.71 -7.49 -42.04
N THR A 26 -1.94 -7.81 -42.40
CA THR A 26 -2.25 -8.58 -43.62
C THR A 26 -3.22 -7.83 -44.50
N VAL A 27 -3.12 -8.01 -45.82
CA VAL A 27 -4.09 -7.50 -46.79
C VAL A 27 -4.80 -8.67 -47.43
N SER A 28 -6.12 -8.60 -47.48
CA SER A 28 -6.96 -9.59 -48.14
C SER A 28 -6.86 -9.47 -49.66
N ASP A 29 -6.62 -10.59 -50.34
CA ASP A 29 -6.43 -10.62 -51.79
C ASP A 29 -7.77 -10.41 -52.54
N SER A 30 -8.92 -10.63 -51.88
CA SER A 30 -10.25 -10.58 -52.51
C SER A 30 -10.91 -9.20 -52.46
N ASN A 31 -10.68 -8.43 -51.40
CA ASN A 31 -11.33 -7.13 -51.19
C ASN A 31 -10.35 -5.99 -50.85
N GLY A 32 -9.04 -6.28 -50.76
CA GLY A 32 -8.01 -5.27 -50.46
C GLY A 32 -8.06 -4.74 -49.02
N GLU A 33 -8.85 -5.33 -48.14
CA GLU A 33 -8.96 -4.88 -46.75
C GLU A 33 -7.72 -5.23 -45.94
N PHE A 34 -7.30 -4.29 -45.10
CA PHE A 34 -6.26 -4.47 -44.11
C PHE A 34 -6.84 -5.17 -42.89
N ALA A 35 -6.13 -6.16 -42.37
CA ALA A 35 -6.42 -6.83 -41.10
C ALA A 35 -5.21 -6.73 -40.17
N LEU A 36 -5.43 -6.19 -38.97
CA LEU A 36 -4.42 -5.96 -37.95
C LEU A 36 -4.74 -6.81 -36.72
N THR A 37 -3.79 -7.62 -36.24
CA THR A 37 -3.99 -8.40 -35.01
C THR A 37 -3.88 -7.52 -33.77
N ILE A 38 -4.75 -7.74 -32.79
CA ILE A 38 -4.73 -7.07 -31.49
C ILE A 38 -4.83 -8.09 -30.34
N PRO A 39 -4.32 -7.77 -29.13
CA PRO A 39 -4.42 -8.66 -27.98
C PRO A 39 -5.87 -8.93 -27.56
N ASP A 40 -6.15 -10.15 -27.13
CA ASP A 40 -7.49 -10.58 -26.69
C ASP A 40 -8.03 -9.77 -25.51
N VAL A 41 -7.16 -9.22 -24.66
CA VAL A 41 -7.56 -8.35 -23.54
C VAL A 41 -8.28 -7.09 -23.99
N LEU A 42 -8.14 -6.70 -25.27
CA LEU A 42 -8.82 -5.54 -25.85
C LEU A 42 -10.19 -5.87 -26.46
N GLU A 43 -10.65 -7.13 -26.46
CA GLU A 43 -11.88 -7.53 -27.17
C GLU A 43 -13.11 -6.77 -26.70
N GLU A 44 -13.33 -6.72 -25.39
CA GLU A 44 -14.51 -6.07 -24.81
C GLU A 44 -14.55 -4.57 -25.15
N VAL A 45 -13.43 -3.88 -24.94
CA VAL A 45 -13.30 -2.44 -25.23
C VAL A 45 -13.41 -2.18 -26.73
N SER A 46 -12.83 -3.05 -27.57
CA SER A 46 -12.95 -2.96 -29.03
C SER A 46 -14.41 -3.01 -29.47
N ASN A 47 -15.20 -3.92 -28.91
CA ASN A 47 -16.62 -4.02 -29.23
C ASN A 47 -17.43 -2.81 -28.76
N GLN A 48 -17.12 -2.26 -27.58
CA GLN A 48 -17.76 -1.03 -27.07
C GLN A 48 -17.44 0.19 -27.94
N VAL A 49 -16.17 0.38 -28.33
CA VAL A 49 -15.75 1.46 -29.24
C VAL A 49 -16.35 1.26 -30.64
N LEU A 50 -16.45 0.02 -31.12
CA LEU A 50 -17.08 -0.29 -32.41
C LEU A 50 -18.59 0.05 -32.40
N GLN A 51 -19.31 -0.24 -31.31
CA GLN A 51 -20.72 0.10 -31.19
C GLN A 51 -20.96 1.62 -31.15
N SER A 52 -20.10 2.35 -30.44
CA SER A 52 -20.24 3.80 -30.26
C SER A 52 -19.69 4.63 -31.42
N HIS A 53 -18.57 4.20 -32.02
CA HIS A 53 -17.80 4.97 -32.99
C HIS A 53 -17.43 4.21 -34.27
N GLY A 54 -17.87 2.96 -34.46
CA GLY A 54 -17.43 2.11 -35.57
C GLY A 54 -17.66 2.70 -36.96
N LYS A 55 -18.77 3.43 -37.16
CA LYS A 55 -19.06 4.14 -38.43
C LYS A 55 -18.06 5.25 -38.75
N VAL A 56 -17.45 5.86 -37.73
CA VAL A 56 -16.46 6.95 -37.91
C VAL A 56 -15.15 6.39 -38.47
N TYR A 57 -14.78 5.19 -38.03
CA TYR A 57 -13.53 4.56 -38.45
C TYR A 57 -13.71 3.71 -39.72
N GLY A 58 -14.92 3.20 -39.99
CA GLY A 58 -15.15 2.34 -41.15
C GLY A 58 -14.40 1.01 -41.03
N VAL A 59 -14.35 0.46 -39.82
CA VAL A 59 -13.66 -0.79 -39.49
C VAL A 59 -14.64 -1.81 -38.91
N THR A 60 -14.24 -3.07 -38.92
CA THR A 60 -14.90 -4.18 -38.24
C THR A 60 -13.93 -4.87 -37.29
N VAL A 61 -14.46 -5.53 -36.26
CA VAL A 61 -13.66 -6.36 -35.34
C VAL A 61 -14.10 -7.80 -35.54
N SER A 62 -13.15 -8.69 -35.82
CA SER A 62 -13.41 -10.10 -36.09
C SER A 62 -12.38 -10.99 -35.40
N ARG A 63 -12.74 -12.25 -35.14
CA ARG A 63 -11.85 -13.25 -34.52
C ARG A 63 -11.78 -14.51 -35.39
N PRO A 64 -11.07 -14.48 -36.53
CA PRO A 64 -10.95 -15.66 -37.37
C PRO A 64 -10.04 -16.70 -36.70
N ARG A 65 -10.67 -17.74 -36.13
CA ARG A 65 -10.09 -18.95 -35.50
C ARG A 65 -9.25 -18.74 -34.24
N THR A 66 -8.31 -17.79 -34.22
CA THR A 66 -7.28 -17.70 -33.17
C THR A 66 -7.08 -16.30 -32.62
N ASN A 67 -6.83 -15.31 -33.49
CA ASN A 67 -6.48 -13.95 -33.05
C ASN A 67 -7.61 -12.97 -33.31
N LEU A 68 -7.82 -12.06 -32.37
CA LEU A 68 -8.66 -10.88 -32.56
C LEU A 68 -8.02 -9.94 -33.60
N ARG A 69 -8.84 -9.40 -34.50
CA ARG A 69 -8.41 -8.55 -35.61
C ARG A 69 -9.30 -7.34 -35.78
N VAL A 70 -8.69 -6.24 -36.20
CA VAL A 70 -9.36 -5.04 -36.71
C VAL A 70 -9.20 -5.03 -38.23
N GLU A 71 -10.31 -5.00 -38.95
CA GLU A 71 -10.37 -5.10 -40.40
C GLU A 71 -10.96 -3.82 -41.01
N GLY A 72 -10.42 -3.34 -42.13
CA GLY A 72 -10.92 -2.14 -42.79
C GLY A 72 -10.21 -1.79 -44.10
N ALA A 73 -10.86 -0.97 -44.92
CA ALA A 73 -10.35 -0.59 -46.25
C ALA A 73 -9.12 0.34 -46.20
N VAL A 74 -8.91 1.04 -45.07
CA VAL A 74 -7.83 2.03 -44.91
C VAL A 74 -7.01 1.69 -43.68
N LEU A 75 -5.72 1.40 -43.88
CA LEU A 75 -4.78 1.08 -42.80
C LEU A 75 -4.74 2.14 -41.69
N ASP A 76 -4.79 3.42 -42.05
CA ASP A 76 -4.76 4.52 -41.09
C ASP A 76 -6.00 4.53 -40.18
N SER A 77 -7.17 4.18 -40.72
CA SER A 77 -8.40 4.03 -39.93
C SER A 77 -8.29 2.91 -38.91
N CYS A 78 -7.72 1.75 -39.30
CA CYS A 78 -7.48 0.65 -38.37
C CYS A 78 -6.52 1.05 -37.25
N LYS A 79 -5.44 1.79 -37.57
CA LYS A 79 -4.52 2.31 -36.55
C LYS A 79 -5.21 3.25 -35.58
N ARG A 80 -5.95 4.25 -36.07
CA ARG A 80 -6.66 5.22 -35.22
C ARG A 80 -7.72 4.55 -34.34
N PHE A 81 -8.39 3.52 -34.85
CA PHE A 81 -9.32 2.72 -34.06
C PHE A 81 -8.58 1.99 -32.92
N ILE A 82 -7.46 1.31 -33.22
CA ILE A 82 -6.62 0.64 -32.22
C ILE A 82 -6.11 1.63 -31.17
N GLU A 83 -5.71 2.83 -31.58
CA GLU A 83 -5.30 3.91 -30.66
C GLU A 83 -6.45 4.36 -29.75
N HIS A 84 -7.68 4.47 -30.26
CA HIS A 84 -8.85 4.78 -29.44
C HIS A 84 -9.12 3.66 -28.44
N VAL A 85 -9.19 2.41 -28.90
CA VAL A 85 -9.40 1.24 -28.04
C VAL A 85 -8.33 1.17 -26.95
N ALA A 86 -7.06 1.40 -27.29
CA ALA A 86 -5.98 1.42 -26.31
C ALA A 86 -6.14 2.54 -25.29
N LYS A 87 -6.54 3.75 -25.71
CA LYS A 87 -6.82 4.86 -24.79
C LYS A 87 -7.98 4.57 -23.85
N ASP A 88 -9.07 3.99 -24.36
CA ASP A 88 -10.23 3.63 -23.55
C ASP A 88 -9.93 2.45 -22.63
N PHE A 89 -9.16 1.46 -23.09
CA PHE A 89 -8.71 0.34 -22.25
C PHE A 89 -7.80 0.81 -21.11
N LEU A 90 -6.94 1.79 -21.39
CA LEU A 90 -6.06 2.40 -20.40
C LEU A 90 -6.73 3.51 -19.58
N ARG A 91 -8.00 3.82 -19.86
CA ARG A 91 -8.78 4.74 -19.04
C ARG A 91 -8.92 4.13 -17.65
N CYS A 92 -8.47 4.87 -16.66
CA CYS A 92 -8.54 4.45 -15.27
C CYS A 92 -9.31 5.49 -14.46
N ASP A 93 -10.21 5.02 -13.61
CA ASP A 93 -10.78 5.86 -12.56
C ASP A 93 -9.79 5.93 -11.42
N VAL A 94 -9.42 7.15 -11.03
CA VAL A 94 -8.49 7.40 -9.93
C VAL A 94 -9.27 7.94 -8.76
N THR A 95 -9.26 7.19 -7.66
CA THR A 95 -9.78 7.66 -6.37
C THR A 95 -8.62 8.01 -5.47
N GLU A 96 -8.70 9.19 -4.86
CA GLU A 96 -7.68 9.72 -3.97
C GLU A 96 -8.25 9.86 -2.56
N GLU A 97 -7.55 9.32 -1.58
CA GLU A 97 -7.90 9.49 -0.17
C GLU A 97 -6.65 9.66 0.71
N LEU A 98 -6.80 10.37 1.81
CA LEU A 98 -5.75 10.44 2.84
C LEU A 98 -5.97 9.31 3.84
N VAL A 99 -4.89 8.58 4.14
CA VAL A 99 -4.92 7.46 5.10
C VAL A 99 -3.76 7.58 6.09
N ILE A 100 -4.01 7.17 7.33
CA ILE A 100 -2.96 6.97 8.33
C ILE A 100 -2.56 5.50 8.26
N VAL A 101 -1.31 5.24 7.86
CA VAL A 101 -0.70 3.90 7.89
C VAL A 101 0.08 3.77 9.17
N TYR A 102 -0.16 2.70 9.94
CA TYR A 102 0.44 2.53 11.25
C TYR A 102 0.78 1.07 11.57
N GLY A 103 1.66 0.90 12.56
CA GLY A 103 2.06 -0.39 13.07
C GLY A 103 2.58 -0.29 14.50
N VAL A 104 2.38 -1.34 15.28
CA VAL A 104 2.88 -1.46 16.65
C VAL A 104 3.86 -2.64 16.73
N ASN A 105 5.03 -2.37 17.29
CA ASN A 105 6.02 -3.36 17.63
C ASN A 105 5.98 -3.61 19.14
N ASN A 106 5.81 -4.86 19.54
CA ASN A 106 5.74 -5.25 20.94
C ASN A 106 6.60 -6.50 21.17
N LYS A 107 7.93 -6.33 21.12
CA LYS A 107 8.92 -7.37 21.40
C LYS A 107 9.16 -7.45 22.90
N VAL A 108 8.18 -7.96 23.60
CA VAL A 108 8.22 -8.34 25.01
C VAL A 108 7.61 -9.73 25.16
N ALA A 109 7.80 -10.36 26.32
CA ALA A 109 7.04 -11.52 26.76
C ALA A 109 6.67 -11.34 28.22
N TYR A 110 5.38 -11.50 28.53
CA TYR A 110 4.86 -11.49 29.89
C TYR A 110 3.53 -12.26 29.93
N VAL A 111 3.13 -12.70 31.11
CA VAL A 111 1.80 -13.25 31.36
C VAL A 111 0.95 -12.20 32.08
N LYS A 112 -0.33 -12.10 31.70
CA LYS A 112 -1.30 -11.22 32.36
C LYS A 112 -2.52 -12.03 32.78
N ASP A 113 -2.97 -11.85 34.01
CA ASP A 113 -4.21 -12.45 34.50
C ASP A 113 -5.44 -11.54 34.26
N ASP A 114 -6.63 -12.06 34.58
CA ASP A 114 -7.90 -11.34 34.42
C ASP A 114 -8.02 -10.10 35.35
N ALA A 115 -7.28 -10.05 36.46
CA ALA A 115 -7.18 -8.86 37.31
C ALA A 115 -6.23 -7.80 36.73
N GLY A 116 -5.47 -8.17 35.70
CA GLY A 116 -4.52 -7.33 35.01
C GLY A 116 -3.13 -7.31 35.62
N GLN A 117 -2.86 -8.17 36.59
CA GLN A 117 -1.53 -8.34 37.17
C GLN A 117 -0.59 -8.96 36.13
N LEU A 118 0.64 -8.47 36.09
CA LEU A 118 1.67 -8.93 35.18
C LEU A 118 2.63 -9.89 35.90
N TYR A 119 3.04 -10.93 35.19
CA TYR A 119 3.99 -11.94 35.63
C TYR A 119 5.07 -12.12 34.56
N GLU A 120 6.30 -12.42 35.00
CA GLU A 120 7.44 -12.63 34.12
C GLU A 120 7.32 -13.92 33.29
N ASN A 121 6.56 -14.91 33.79
CA ASN A 121 6.24 -16.14 33.08
C ASN A 121 4.98 -16.81 33.66
N GLY A 122 4.51 -17.87 33.00
CA GLY A 122 3.34 -18.63 33.47
C GLY A 122 3.57 -19.51 34.69
N TYR A 123 4.82 -19.74 35.11
CA TYR A 123 5.13 -20.49 36.34
C TYR A 123 4.84 -19.65 37.59
N ALA A 124 5.11 -18.34 37.56
CA ALA A 124 4.81 -17.42 38.65
C ALA A 124 3.31 -17.30 38.98
N CYS A 125 2.44 -17.63 38.01
CA CYS A 125 0.99 -17.67 38.17
C CYS A 125 0.42 -19.03 37.72
N ARG A 126 1.07 -20.13 38.11
CA ARG A 126 0.77 -21.48 37.58
C ARG A 126 -0.70 -21.88 37.70
N ASP A 127 -1.37 -21.51 38.78
CA ASP A 127 -2.76 -21.88 39.02
C ASP A 127 -3.70 -21.15 38.05
N GLN A 128 -3.49 -19.85 37.85
CA GLN A 128 -4.25 -19.03 36.90
C GLN A 128 -3.91 -19.39 35.45
N TYR A 129 -2.63 -19.65 35.16
CA TYR A 129 -2.18 -20.05 33.83
C TYR A 129 -2.73 -21.44 33.47
N GLY A 130 -2.69 -22.39 34.40
CA GLY A 130 -3.23 -23.75 34.22
C GLY A 130 -4.74 -23.79 34.04
N THR A 131 -5.46 -22.81 34.58
CA THR A 131 -6.92 -22.66 34.44
C THR A 131 -7.34 -21.78 33.25
N GLY A 132 -6.37 -21.15 32.56
CA GLY A 132 -6.59 -20.31 31.37
C GLY A 132 -7.04 -18.87 31.65
N THR A 133 -7.04 -18.45 32.92
CA THR A 133 -7.35 -17.08 33.39
C THR A 133 -6.12 -16.16 33.37
N ALA A 134 -4.95 -16.71 33.06
CA ALA A 134 -3.76 -15.93 32.71
C ALA A 134 -3.18 -16.36 31.36
N ARG A 135 -2.74 -15.39 30.54
CA ARG A 135 -2.32 -15.63 29.15
C ARG A 135 -1.03 -14.90 28.79
N TRP A 136 -0.28 -15.47 27.86
CA TRP A 136 0.91 -14.84 27.28
C TRP A 136 0.55 -13.65 26.41
N HIS A 137 1.37 -12.60 26.52
CA HIS A 137 1.30 -11.38 25.72
C HIS A 137 2.67 -10.99 25.18
N GLY A 138 2.66 -10.19 24.11
CA GLY A 138 3.85 -9.76 23.37
C GLY A 138 4.21 -10.72 22.23
N LYS A 139 5.35 -10.45 21.57
CA LYS A 139 5.80 -11.19 20.38
C LYS A 139 7.04 -12.05 20.62
N LEU A 140 7.66 -11.97 21.79
CA LEU A 140 8.78 -12.84 22.13
C LEU A 140 8.27 -14.20 22.61
N SER A 141 9.08 -15.23 22.38
CA SER A 141 8.82 -16.60 22.79
C SER A 141 10.14 -17.30 23.13
N ALA A 142 10.07 -18.54 23.60
CA ALA A 142 11.25 -19.34 23.92
C ALA A 142 12.22 -19.52 22.74
N THR A 143 11.76 -19.35 21.49
CA THR A 143 12.57 -19.51 20.28
C THR A 143 12.85 -18.19 19.54
N THR A 144 12.20 -17.10 19.94
CA THR A 144 12.38 -15.75 19.35
C THR A 144 12.97 -14.81 20.40
N GLY A 145 14.25 -14.98 20.69
CA GLY A 145 14.99 -14.14 21.63
C GLY A 145 15.29 -12.73 21.08
N THR A 146 15.59 -11.81 21.99
CA THR A 146 16.08 -10.46 21.71
C THR A 146 17.04 -10.05 22.82
N SER A 147 18.00 -9.18 22.54
CA SER A 147 18.89 -8.64 23.57
C SER A 147 18.18 -7.63 24.48
N HIS A 148 17.10 -7.01 24.01
CA HIS A 148 16.35 -5.99 24.73
C HIS A 148 14.85 -6.12 24.47
N TYR A 149 14.03 -5.88 25.50
CA TYR A 149 12.60 -5.66 25.34
C TYR A 149 12.34 -4.35 24.60
N GLN A 150 11.37 -4.36 23.68
CA GLN A 150 11.09 -3.20 22.83
C GLN A 150 9.59 -3.03 22.64
N VAL A 151 9.12 -1.81 22.90
CA VAL A 151 7.78 -1.35 22.53
C VAL A 151 7.96 -0.15 21.62
N GLY A 152 7.27 -0.15 20.48
CA GLY A 152 7.38 0.92 19.50
C GLY A 152 6.10 1.07 18.69
N MET A 153 5.91 2.26 18.16
CA MET A 153 4.83 2.58 17.24
C MET A 153 5.42 3.34 16.05
N ALA A 154 4.88 3.08 14.87
CA ALA A 154 5.12 3.88 13.69
C ALA A 154 3.76 4.26 13.10
N ALA A 155 3.59 5.52 12.74
CA ALA A 155 2.41 6.01 12.05
C ALA A 155 2.79 7.16 11.12
N ARG A 156 2.15 7.25 9.96
CA ARG A 156 2.37 8.33 8.99
C ARG A 156 1.16 8.47 8.06
N VAL A 157 0.91 9.68 7.59
CA VAL A 157 -0.14 9.99 6.61
C VAL A 157 0.41 9.81 5.19
N PHE A 158 -0.37 9.12 4.36
CA PHE A 158 -0.10 8.94 2.94
C PHE A 158 -1.32 9.35 2.12
N LYS A 159 -1.08 9.83 0.89
CA LYS A 159 -2.10 9.88 -0.15
C LYS A 159 -2.19 8.51 -0.80
N LYS A 160 -3.34 7.85 -0.66
CA LYS A 160 -3.63 6.57 -1.28
C LYS A 160 -4.38 6.81 -2.59
N LEU A 161 -3.76 6.36 -3.68
CA LEU A 161 -4.29 6.44 -5.03
C LEU A 161 -4.76 5.04 -5.44
N THR A 162 -6.06 4.88 -5.65
CA THR A 162 -6.64 3.63 -6.16
C THR A 162 -6.98 3.81 -7.63
N TYR A 163 -6.31 3.05 -8.49
CA TYR A 163 -6.59 3.01 -9.92
C TYR A 163 -7.51 1.84 -10.21
N SER A 164 -8.73 2.12 -10.62
CA SER A 164 -9.72 1.12 -11.03
C SER A 164 -9.81 1.04 -12.55
N ARG A 165 -9.78 -0.20 -13.07
CA ARG A 165 -9.88 -0.53 -14.50
C ARG A 165 -10.78 -1.76 -14.65
N SER A 166 -11.24 -2.03 -15.87
CA SER A 166 -11.94 -3.28 -16.18
C SER A 166 -11.09 -4.52 -15.89
N SER A 167 -9.77 -4.43 -16.08
CA SER A 167 -8.81 -5.50 -15.81
C SER A 167 -8.48 -5.71 -14.32
N GLY A 168 -8.97 -4.85 -13.42
CA GLY A 168 -8.72 -4.93 -11.98
C GLY A 168 -8.31 -3.60 -11.34
N GLN A 169 -7.85 -3.69 -10.09
CA GLN A 169 -7.46 -2.54 -9.27
C GLN A 169 -5.97 -2.58 -8.91
N SER A 170 -5.37 -1.40 -8.81
CA SER A 170 -4.02 -1.23 -8.27
C SER A 170 -3.99 -0.03 -7.32
N VAL A 171 -3.12 -0.09 -6.31
CA VAL A 171 -3.00 0.94 -5.27
C VAL A 171 -1.57 1.47 -5.26
N LYS A 172 -1.44 2.79 -5.15
CA LYS A 172 -0.17 3.49 -4.95
C LYS A 172 -0.28 4.40 -3.74
N TYR A 173 0.81 4.52 -2.99
CA TYR A 173 0.92 5.45 -1.87
C TYR A 173 1.93 6.54 -2.22
N GLU A 174 1.54 7.78 -1.98
CA GLU A 174 2.42 8.94 -2.16
C GLU A 174 2.60 9.66 -0.82
N ARG A 175 3.80 10.21 -0.63
CA ARG A 175 4.03 11.12 0.50
C ARG A 175 3.25 12.39 0.26
N VAL A 176 2.69 12.90 1.34
CA VAL A 176 1.95 14.15 1.39
C VAL A 176 2.54 15.01 2.49
N ASP A 177 2.73 16.28 2.18
CA ASP A 177 3.03 17.31 3.15
C ASP A 177 1.72 18.04 3.45
N GLY A 178 1.50 18.38 4.72
CA GLY A 178 0.27 19.07 5.12
C GLY A 178 0.38 20.56 4.83
N ASP A 179 -0.77 21.20 4.69
CA ASP A 179 -0.89 22.64 4.62
C ASP A 179 -1.31 23.25 5.98
N ASP A 180 -1.55 24.56 6.01
CA ASP A 180 -1.97 25.27 7.23
C ASP A 180 -3.32 24.79 7.77
N THR A 181 -4.13 24.09 6.97
CA THR A 181 -5.43 23.54 7.38
C THR A 181 -5.32 22.16 8.02
N GLN A 182 -4.16 21.49 7.87
CA GLN A 182 -3.89 20.13 8.36
C GLN A 182 -2.61 20.07 9.21
N PRO A 183 -2.54 20.83 10.34
CA PRO A 183 -1.33 20.92 11.15
C PRO A 183 -0.87 19.57 11.71
N TRP A 184 -1.78 18.65 12.02
CA TRP A 184 -1.44 17.35 12.58
C TRP A 184 -0.94 16.36 11.52
N LEU A 185 -1.31 16.52 10.25
CA LEU A 185 -0.68 15.79 9.15
C LEU A 185 0.82 16.12 9.12
N SER A 186 1.17 17.41 9.05
CA SER A 186 2.56 17.85 8.98
C SER A 186 3.35 17.42 10.22
N ARG A 187 2.76 17.52 11.41
CA ARG A 187 3.39 17.07 12.66
C ARG A 187 3.63 15.56 12.69
N LEU A 188 2.63 14.75 12.30
CA LEU A 188 2.77 13.29 12.27
C LEU A 188 3.78 12.84 11.21
N ASN A 189 3.82 13.49 10.06
CA ASN A 189 4.79 13.18 9.00
C ASN A 189 6.21 13.69 9.33
N GLY A 190 6.34 14.59 10.31
CA GLY A 190 7.61 15.18 10.75
C GLY A 190 8.53 14.24 11.55
N PHE A 191 8.05 13.08 12.02
CA PHE A 191 8.93 12.12 12.69
C PHE A 191 9.97 11.52 11.73
N VAL A 192 11.25 11.86 11.97
CA VAL A 192 12.40 11.40 11.21
C VAL A 192 12.81 9.96 11.58
N GLY A 193 13.54 9.28 10.70
CA GLY A 193 14.07 7.93 10.95
C GLY A 193 13.06 6.79 10.80
N LEU A 194 11.76 7.06 10.70
CA LEU A 194 10.74 6.04 10.46
C LEU A 194 10.72 5.58 9.00
N THR A 195 10.98 4.30 8.79
CA THR A 195 10.86 3.63 7.49
C THR A 195 9.60 2.75 7.49
N LEU A 196 8.46 3.33 7.13
CA LEU A 196 7.23 2.58 6.88
C LEU A 196 7.21 1.95 5.48
N SER A 197 7.98 2.51 4.55
CA SER A 197 8.31 1.87 3.29
C SER A 197 9.65 1.16 3.44
N SER A 198 9.67 -0.13 3.76
CA SER A 198 10.67 -0.97 3.08
C SER A 198 10.41 -0.78 1.58
N GLY A 199 11.44 -0.81 0.73
CA GLY A 199 11.36 -0.42 -0.69
C GLY A 199 10.38 -1.21 -1.58
N GLU A 200 9.44 -1.95 -1.00
CA GLU A 200 8.37 -2.69 -1.62
C GLU A 200 7.05 -1.91 -1.51
N PRO A 201 6.49 -1.43 -2.64
CA PRO A 201 5.20 -0.73 -2.66
C PRO A 201 4.04 -1.51 -2.01
N ARG A 202 4.15 -2.85 -1.96
CA ARG A 202 3.15 -3.74 -1.33
C ARG A 202 3.23 -3.79 0.19
N ALA A 203 4.33 -3.35 0.80
CA ALA A 203 4.49 -3.40 2.25
C ALA A 203 3.42 -2.56 2.96
N LEU A 204 3.14 -1.34 2.46
CA LEU A 204 2.15 -0.44 3.04
C LEU A 204 0.71 -1.00 2.95
N ASP A 205 0.40 -1.74 1.90
CA ASP A 205 -0.91 -2.40 1.72
C ASP A 205 -1.17 -3.48 2.79
N SER A 206 -0.11 -4.12 3.29
CA SER A 206 -0.20 -5.13 4.36
C SER A 206 -0.25 -4.56 5.77
N MET A 207 0.02 -3.26 5.93
CA MET A 207 -0.01 -2.58 7.22
C MET A 207 -1.42 -2.18 7.62
N SER A 208 -1.62 -1.91 8.91
CA SER A 208 -2.89 -1.37 9.39
C SER A 208 -3.09 0.05 8.87
N GLN A 209 -4.31 0.34 8.43
CA GLN A 209 -4.69 1.62 7.84
C GLN A 209 -6.00 2.10 8.44
N MET A 210 -6.17 3.42 8.48
CA MET A 210 -7.48 4.03 8.71
C MET A 210 -7.62 5.32 7.92
N PRO A 211 -8.85 5.75 7.61
CA PRO A 211 -9.11 7.05 7.00
C PRO A 211 -8.48 8.17 7.82
N TYR A 212 -7.90 9.16 7.13
CA TYR A 212 -7.37 10.34 7.79
C TYR A 212 -8.48 11.19 8.39
N THR A 213 -8.29 11.55 9.65
CA THR A 213 -8.93 12.71 10.27
C THR A 213 -7.89 13.45 11.09
N GLU A 214 -8.09 14.75 11.27
CA GLU A 214 -7.20 15.60 12.06
C GLU A 214 -7.04 15.07 13.50
N ASP A 215 -8.15 14.62 14.11
CA ASP A 215 -8.14 14.05 15.45
C ASP A 215 -7.40 12.72 15.53
N ALA A 216 -7.51 11.86 14.51
CA ALA A 216 -6.75 10.62 14.45
C ALA A 216 -5.24 10.91 14.31
N ALA A 217 -4.85 11.86 13.46
CA ALA A 217 -3.46 12.26 13.30
C ALA A 217 -2.89 12.81 14.62
N ARG A 218 -3.64 13.65 15.33
CA ARG A 218 -3.28 14.14 16.67
C ARG A 218 -3.11 12.99 17.67
N PHE A 219 -4.01 12.01 17.66
CA PHE A 219 -3.91 10.83 18.53
C PHE A 219 -2.61 10.07 18.29
N PHE A 220 -2.29 9.71 17.04
CA PHE A 220 -1.04 9.00 16.73
C PHE A 220 0.19 9.83 17.08
N TYR A 221 0.19 11.12 16.76
CA TYR A 221 1.28 12.02 17.13
C TYR A 221 1.54 12.03 18.63
N ASN A 222 0.49 12.17 19.45
CA ASN A 222 0.62 12.20 20.91
C ASN A 222 1.14 10.86 21.46
N ASN A 223 0.71 9.73 20.90
CA ASN A 223 1.22 8.42 21.30
C ASN A 223 2.71 8.25 20.96
N MET A 224 3.12 8.71 19.77
CA MET A 224 4.52 8.67 19.37
C MET A 224 5.39 9.59 20.22
N MET A 225 4.91 10.80 20.55
CA MET A 225 5.59 11.70 21.49
C MET A 225 5.69 11.10 22.90
N ALA A 226 4.66 10.39 23.38
CA ALA A 226 4.71 9.73 24.67
C ALA A 226 5.81 8.65 24.73
N LEU A 227 6.06 7.94 23.62
CA LEU A 227 7.18 7.00 23.51
C LEU A 227 8.54 7.72 23.57
N CYS A 228 8.68 8.88 22.91
CA CYS A 228 9.90 9.70 23.02
C CYS A 228 10.12 10.18 24.46
N GLN A 229 9.08 10.67 25.14
CA GLN A 229 9.16 11.09 26.54
C GLN A 229 9.52 9.92 27.48
N LEU A 230 9.02 8.71 27.20
CA LEU A 230 9.39 7.52 27.93
C LEU A 230 10.88 7.19 27.72
N ALA A 231 11.38 7.28 26.49
CA ALA A 231 12.80 7.09 26.19
C ALA A 231 13.68 8.10 26.95
N ASP A 232 13.33 9.39 26.90
CA ASP A 232 14.06 10.44 27.63
C ASP A 232 14.10 10.16 29.15
N ARG A 233 13.01 9.65 29.73
CA ARG A 233 12.96 9.29 31.16
C ARG A 233 13.82 8.07 31.49
N ILE A 234 13.81 7.06 30.63
CA ILE A 234 14.65 5.86 30.81
C ILE A 234 16.13 6.28 30.73
N ASP A 235 16.49 7.08 29.73
CA ASP A 235 17.86 7.56 29.53
C ASP A 235 18.32 8.43 30.70
N ALA A 236 17.48 9.34 31.20
CA ALA A 236 17.80 10.15 32.37
C ALA A 236 18.00 9.30 33.64
N PHE A 237 17.18 8.27 33.83
CA PHE A 237 17.22 7.44 35.03
C PHE A 237 18.41 6.47 35.05
N PHE A 238 18.68 5.80 33.92
CA PHE A 238 19.76 4.82 33.83
C PHE A 238 21.10 5.43 33.39
N GLY A 239 21.10 6.64 32.85
CA GLY A 239 22.30 7.40 32.48
C GLY A 239 23.08 7.94 33.68
N ASP A 240 22.45 8.10 34.85
CA ASP A 240 23.10 8.51 36.10
C ASP A 240 23.10 7.37 37.12
N ARG A 241 24.28 6.78 37.34
CA ARG A 241 24.49 5.69 38.29
C ARG A 241 24.13 6.06 39.72
N ALA A 242 24.31 7.32 40.15
CA ALA A 242 23.99 7.74 41.50
C ALA A 242 22.47 7.86 41.72
N VAL A 243 21.74 8.33 40.70
CA VAL A 243 20.26 8.35 40.72
C VAL A 243 19.70 6.93 40.76
N LEU A 244 20.23 6.03 39.93
CA LEU A 244 19.84 4.62 39.91
C LEU A 244 20.08 3.96 41.28
N GLN A 245 21.25 4.17 41.88
CA GLN A 245 21.59 3.58 43.18
C GLN A 245 20.64 4.06 44.29
N LYS A 246 20.37 5.38 44.35
CA LYS A 246 19.42 5.94 45.33
C LYS A 246 18.02 5.38 45.16
N ALA A 247 17.56 5.18 43.92
CA ALA A 247 16.24 4.63 43.66
C ALA A 247 16.12 3.16 44.09
N ILE A 248 17.18 2.36 43.86
CA ILE A 248 17.26 0.97 44.33
C ILE A 248 17.19 0.91 45.86
N GLU A 249 17.99 1.74 46.55
CA GLU A 249 18.04 1.80 48.01
C GLU A 249 16.72 2.28 48.63
N GLY A 250 16.04 3.21 47.96
CA GLY A 250 14.74 3.74 48.39
C GLY A 250 13.53 2.89 47.99
N GLN A 251 13.72 1.77 47.28
CA GLN A 251 12.64 0.96 46.66
C GLN A 251 11.65 1.82 45.84
N ALA A 252 12.14 2.90 45.23
CA ALA A 252 11.28 3.78 44.45
C ALA A 252 10.87 3.05 43.15
N PRO A 253 9.57 3.01 42.81
CA PRO A 253 9.15 2.46 41.52
C PRO A 253 9.80 3.28 40.40
N LEU A 254 10.18 2.58 39.32
CA LEU A 254 10.63 3.23 38.10
C LEU A 254 9.55 4.23 37.66
N MET A 255 9.97 5.47 37.39
CA MET A 255 9.12 6.64 37.10
C MET A 255 8.60 7.40 38.33
N LEU A 256 9.47 8.16 38.99
CA LEU A 256 9.01 9.42 39.57
C LEU A 256 8.69 10.38 38.41
N PRO A 257 7.53 11.05 38.39
CA PRO A 257 7.37 12.20 37.51
C PRO A 257 8.46 13.21 37.89
N ALA A 258 9.08 13.84 36.88
CA ALA A 258 9.90 15.01 37.14
C ALA A 258 9.05 15.98 37.98
N ALA A 259 9.50 16.27 39.20
CA ALA A 259 8.87 17.30 40.00
C ALA A 259 8.92 18.60 39.19
N ALA A 260 7.75 19.23 39.00
CA ALA A 260 7.64 20.57 38.45
C ALA A 260 8.25 21.60 39.42
#